data_AF-A0A3M1Z8D0-F1
#
_entry.id   AF-A0A3M1Z8D0-F1
#
_cell.length_a   1.000
_cell.length_b   1.000
_cell.length_c   1.000
_cell.angle_alpha   90.00
_cell.angle_beta   90.00
_cell.angle_gamma   90.00
#
_symmetry.space_group_name_H-M   'P 1'
#
loop_
_entity.id
_entity.type
_entity.pdbx_description
1 polymer ?
#
loop_
_entity_poly.entity_id
_entity_poly.type
_entity_poly.pdbx_seq_one_letter_code
_entity_poly.pdbx_strand_id
1 'polypeptide(L)'
;MHLIAYVLLTLFLAACALADMPTNQAAPTPCQCTAPTPLPSPVIDGTCQQPLEFERWLQRASRLREEVGTILDGIETGLTEETLTTLQDMQTAIINLSLPDCAAQAHRLLLDAVSAALMALEDKPDSAELLQQAQTQLAAFDMLYEYLLQQLESSDRLQE
;
A
#
# COMPACT_ATOMS: atom_id res chain seq x y z
N MET A 1 -15.48 -10.54 -56.90
CA MET A 1 -14.22 -10.32 -56.15
C MET A 1 -14.18 -8.90 -55.59
N HIS A 2 -15.05 -8.53 -54.65
CA HIS A 2 -15.15 -7.14 -54.15
C HIS A 2 -15.43 -7.02 -52.64
N LEU A 3 -15.03 -8.01 -51.84
CA LEU A 3 -15.23 -7.98 -50.38
C LEU A 3 -13.93 -7.89 -49.57
N ILE A 4 -12.77 -7.96 -50.21
CA ILE A 4 -11.45 -7.93 -49.53
C ILE A 4 -10.87 -6.50 -49.49
N ALA A 5 -11.41 -5.55 -50.27
CA ALA A 5 -10.88 -4.20 -50.38
C ALA A 5 -11.36 -3.21 -49.29
N TYR A 6 -12.39 -3.55 -48.50
CA TYR A 6 -13.00 -2.59 -47.57
C TYR A 6 -12.44 -2.62 -46.14
N VAL A 7 -11.79 -3.73 -45.74
CA VAL A 7 -11.28 -3.89 -44.36
C VAL A 7 -9.91 -3.24 -44.16
N LEU A 8 -9.19 -2.91 -45.24
CA LEU A 8 -7.89 -2.23 -45.20
C LEU A 8 -7.98 -0.69 -45.25
N LEU A 9 -9.18 -0.12 -45.48
CA LEU A 9 -9.38 1.33 -45.60
C LEU A 9 -9.79 2.03 -44.29
N THR A 10 -9.98 1.29 -43.19
CA THR A 10 -10.35 1.87 -41.87
C THR A 10 -9.16 2.09 -40.94
N LEU A 11 -7.93 1.84 -41.40
CA LEU A 11 -6.70 1.91 -40.60
C LEU A 11 -5.94 3.24 -40.70
N PHE A 12 -6.55 4.32 -41.24
CA PHE A 12 -5.79 5.54 -41.60
C PHE A 12 -6.35 6.91 -41.16
N LEU A 13 -7.37 7.02 -40.30
CA LEU A 13 -7.99 8.32 -40.01
C LEU A 13 -8.29 8.57 -38.52
N ALA A 14 -7.27 8.53 -37.67
CA ALA A 14 -7.31 9.16 -36.35
C ALA A 14 -6.04 9.99 -36.09
N ALA A 15 -5.66 10.79 -37.08
CA ALA A 15 -4.79 11.94 -36.90
C ALA A 15 -5.65 13.21 -37.06
N CYS A 16 -6.28 13.63 -35.97
CA CYS A 16 -6.77 15.00 -35.81
C CYS A 16 -6.15 15.51 -34.51
N ALA A 17 -5.03 16.23 -34.63
CA ALA A 17 -4.98 17.67 -34.84
C ALA A 17 -5.08 18.42 -33.50
N LEU A 18 -3.90 18.76 -32.97
CA LEU A 18 -3.67 19.91 -32.11
C LEU A 18 -3.88 21.20 -32.92
N ALA A 19 -4.69 22.11 -32.37
CA ALA A 19 -4.76 23.57 -32.58
C ALA A 19 -6.10 24.02 -31.94
N ASP A 20 -6.29 25.07 -31.15
CA ASP A 20 -5.55 26.28 -30.89
C ASP A 20 -6.12 26.93 -29.59
N MET A 21 -5.34 27.81 -28.99
CA MET A 21 -5.55 28.68 -27.80
C MET A 21 -6.36 29.96 -28.18
N PRO A 22 -6.63 31.00 -27.34
CA PRO A 22 -6.63 31.20 -25.87
C PRO A 22 -7.94 31.85 -25.32
N THR A 23 -8.29 31.71 -24.03
CA THR A 23 -9.08 32.74 -23.31
C THR A 23 -8.82 32.70 -21.81
N ASN A 24 -8.43 33.85 -21.27
CA ASN A 24 -8.37 34.14 -19.85
C ASN A 24 -9.72 33.89 -19.17
N GLN A 25 -9.82 32.83 -18.37
CA GLN A 25 -10.65 32.84 -17.17
C GLN A 25 -9.81 32.20 -16.07
N ALA A 26 -9.45 33.00 -15.08
CA ALA A 26 -8.95 32.51 -13.81
C ALA A 26 -10.05 31.64 -13.19
N ALA A 27 -9.99 30.34 -13.48
CA ALA A 27 -10.74 29.34 -12.74
C ALA A 27 -10.22 29.36 -11.28
N PRO A 28 -11.10 29.23 -10.28
CA PRO A 28 -10.66 29.10 -8.89
C PRO A 28 -9.68 27.93 -8.80
N THR A 29 -8.56 28.18 -8.13
CA THR A 29 -7.47 27.24 -7.92
C THR A 29 -8.06 25.85 -7.62
N PRO A 30 -7.88 24.85 -8.50
CA PRO A 30 -8.24 23.50 -8.14
C PRO A 30 -7.43 23.15 -6.90
N CYS A 31 -8.08 22.63 -5.86
CA CYS A 31 -7.43 22.07 -4.70
C CYS A 31 -6.23 21.26 -5.18
N GLN A 32 -5.03 21.69 -4.77
CA GLN A 32 -3.82 20.95 -5.00
C GLN A 32 -3.93 19.68 -4.17
N CYS A 33 -4.53 18.64 -4.74
CA CYS A 33 -4.26 17.28 -4.34
C CYS A 33 -2.78 17.09 -4.65
N THR A 34 -1.92 17.42 -3.69
CA THR A 34 -0.52 17.04 -3.74
C THR A 34 -0.53 15.54 -3.98
N ALA A 35 -0.04 15.10 -5.14
CA ALA A 35 0.13 13.68 -5.41
C ALA A 35 0.84 13.07 -4.19
N PRO A 36 0.39 11.91 -3.67
CA PRO A 36 1.04 11.27 -2.55
C PRO A 36 2.52 11.16 -2.89
N THR A 37 3.36 11.76 -2.04
CA THR A 37 4.80 11.70 -2.21
C THR A 37 5.16 10.21 -2.33
N PRO A 38 5.94 9.78 -3.34
CA PRO A 38 6.28 8.37 -3.46
C PRO A 38 6.92 7.92 -2.15
N LEU A 39 6.26 6.98 -1.47
CA LEU A 39 6.77 6.37 -0.26
C LEU A 39 8.17 5.83 -0.55
N PRO A 40 9.14 5.99 0.38
CA PRO A 40 10.47 5.46 0.20
C PRO A 40 10.37 3.96 -0.09
N SER A 41 11.09 3.49 -1.11
CA SER A 41 11.20 2.05 -1.35
C SER A 41 11.77 1.38 -0.10
N PRO A 42 11.19 0.27 0.37
CA PRO A 42 11.69 -0.42 1.54
C PRO A 42 13.14 -0.84 1.34
N VAL A 43 13.91 -0.85 2.43
CA VAL A 43 15.28 -1.38 2.42
C VAL A 43 15.18 -2.90 2.35
N ILE A 44 15.44 -3.46 1.17
CA ILE A 44 15.57 -4.91 1.01
C ILE A 44 16.93 -5.31 1.57
N ASP A 45 16.91 -6.06 2.66
CA ASP A 45 18.09 -6.59 3.34
C ASP A 45 17.92 -8.09 3.52
N GLY A 46 18.77 -8.85 2.84
CA GLY A 46 18.72 -10.30 2.83
C GLY A 46 17.67 -10.94 1.91
N THR A 47 17.62 -12.27 1.96
CA THR A 47 16.66 -13.10 1.23
C THR A 47 15.93 -14.01 2.20
N CYS A 48 14.79 -14.55 1.80
CA CYS A 48 14.08 -15.52 2.63
C CYS A 48 14.78 -16.89 2.76
N GLN A 49 15.96 -17.04 2.15
CA GLN A 49 16.87 -18.17 2.39
C GLN A 49 17.82 -17.91 3.58
N GLN A 50 17.77 -16.71 4.18
CA GLN A 50 18.51 -16.35 5.39
C GLN A 50 17.56 -16.40 6.59
N PRO A 51 17.45 -17.55 7.30
CA PRO A 51 16.41 -17.78 8.30
C PRO A 51 16.43 -16.75 9.42
N LEU A 52 17.62 -16.30 9.86
CA LEU A 52 17.75 -15.33 10.95
C LEU A 52 17.23 -13.92 10.61
N GLU A 53 17.43 -13.46 9.37
CA GLU A 53 16.90 -12.15 8.93
C GLU A 53 15.39 -12.24 8.70
N PHE A 54 14.93 -13.36 8.14
CA PHE A 54 13.52 -13.62 7.91
C PHE A 54 12.72 -13.74 9.21
N GLU A 55 13.22 -14.49 10.19
CA GLU A 55 12.61 -14.60 11.51
C GLU A 55 12.55 -13.25 12.23
N ARG A 56 13.65 -12.46 12.19
CA ARG A 56 13.68 -11.11 12.76
C ARG A 56 12.64 -10.19 12.13
N TRP A 57 12.46 -10.28 10.82
CA TRP A 57 11.41 -9.53 10.14
C TRP A 57 10.02 -9.97 10.60
N LEU A 58 9.75 -11.28 10.64
CA LEU A 58 8.46 -11.83 11.07
C LEU A 58 8.08 -11.39 12.49
N GLN A 59 9.03 -11.38 13.42
CA GLN A 59 8.80 -10.93 14.79
C GLN A 59 8.43 -9.44 14.83
N ARG A 60 9.17 -8.58 14.13
CA ARG A 60 8.88 -7.12 14.10
C ARG A 60 7.56 -6.81 13.40
N ALA A 61 7.29 -7.47 12.28
CA ALA A 61 6.07 -7.28 11.51
C ALA A 61 4.83 -7.70 12.32
N SER A 62 4.90 -8.80 13.09
CA SER A 62 3.80 -9.24 13.96
C SER A 62 3.44 -8.21 15.04
N ARG A 63 4.46 -7.61 15.68
CA ARG A 63 4.25 -6.57 16.69
C ARG A 63 3.59 -5.33 16.09
N LEU A 64 4.13 -4.84 14.98
CA LEU A 64 3.57 -3.68 14.28
C LEU A 64 2.11 -3.96 13.85
N ARG A 65 1.82 -5.17 13.35
CA ARG A 65 0.45 -5.57 13.02
C ARG A 65 -0.47 -5.54 14.24
N GLU A 66 -0.05 -6.09 15.37
CA GLU A 66 -0.86 -6.12 16.61
C GLU A 66 -1.19 -4.71 17.10
N GLU A 67 -0.19 -3.82 17.08
CA GLU A 67 -0.37 -2.42 17.47
C GLU A 67 -1.32 -1.69 16.51
N VAL A 68 -1.16 -1.88 15.20
CA VAL A 68 -2.06 -1.30 14.18
C VAL A 68 -3.48 -1.83 14.33
N GLY A 69 -3.66 -3.14 14.55
CA GLY A 69 -4.97 -3.73 14.79
C GLY A 69 -5.65 -3.16 16.03
N THR A 70 -4.92 -3.06 17.14
CA THR A 70 -5.42 -2.46 18.39
C THR A 70 -5.88 -1.02 18.18
N ILE A 71 -5.12 -0.24 17.41
CA ILE A 71 -5.51 1.12 17.08
C ILE A 71 -6.78 1.11 16.25
N LEU A 72 -6.81 0.36 15.15
CA LEU A 72 -7.96 0.28 14.22
C LEU A 72 -9.26 -0.13 14.94
N ASP A 73 -9.20 -1.11 15.84
CA ASP A 73 -10.33 -1.54 16.66
C ASP A 73 -10.76 -0.45 17.66
N GLY A 74 -9.80 0.31 18.18
CA GLY A 74 -10.02 1.42 19.11
C GLY A 74 -10.63 2.67 18.47
N ILE A 75 -10.53 2.84 17.15
CA ILE A 75 -11.00 4.04 16.43
C ILE A 75 -12.51 4.29 16.65
N GLU A 76 -13.30 3.22 16.78
CA GLU A 76 -14.74 3.32 17.06
C GLU A 76 -15.05 4.00 18.41
N THR A 77 -14.11 3.91 19.36
CA THR A 77 -14.27 4.47 20.72
C THR A 77 -13.88 5.95 20.82
N GLY A 78 -13.35 6.52 19.74
CA GLY A 78 -12.94 7.91 19.64
C GLY A 78 -11.43 8.04 19.45
N LEU A 79 -11.05 9.06 18.69
CA LEU A 79 -9.69 9.30 18.27
C LEU A 79 -9.07 10.45 19.05
N THR A 80 -7.86 10.23 19.56
CA THR A 80 -7.04 11.28 20.14
C THR A 80 -5.95 11.72 19.17
N GLU A 81 -5.43 12.93 19.35
CA GLU A 81 -4.24 13.42 18.61
C GLU A 81 -3.01 12.53 18.83
N GLU A 82 -2.97 11.85 19.98
CA GLU A 82 -1.99 10.82 20.31
C GLU A 82 -2.10 9.59 19.39
N THR A 83 -3.32 9.16 19.02
CA THR A 83 -3.54 8.06 18.08
C THR A 83 -2.97 8.38 16.70
N LEU A 84 -3.18 9.60 16.22
CA LEU A 84 -2.65 10.05 14.92
C LEU A 84 -1.11 10.06 14.92
N THR A 85 -0.51 10.64 15.96
CA THR A 85 0.94 10.67 16.13
C THR A 85 1.52 9.25 16.19
N THR A 86 0.87 8.36 16.94
CA THR A 86 1.28 6.97 17.08
C THR A 86 1.24 6.22 15.73
N LEU A 87 0.21 6.44 14.92
CA LEU A 87 0.13 5.85 13.57
C LEU A 87 1.20 6.41 12.62
N GLN A 88 1.55 7.70 12.72
CA GLN A 88 2.64 8.30 11.93
C GLN A 88 4.00 7.71 12.32
N ASP A 89 4.23 7.51 13.62
CA ASP A 89 5.43 6.85 14.13
C ASP A 89 5.51 5.40 13.64
N MET A 90 4.38 4.67 13.64
CA MET A 90 4.30 3.31 13.09
C MET A 90 4.55 3.28 11.59
N GLN A 91 3.97 4.20 10.82
CA GLN A 91 4.21 4.31 9.38
C GLN A 91 5.71 4.47 9.11
N THR A 92 6.37 5.34 9.88
CA THR A 92 7.82 5.56 9.81
C THR A 92 8.60 4.30 10.19
N ALA A 93 8.19 3.60 11.25
CA ALA A 93 8.81 2.35 11.68
C ALA A 93 8.67 1.25 10.62
N ILE A 94 7.51 1.14 9.96
CA ILE A 94 7.27 0.20 8.86
C ILE A 94 8.15 0.56 7.68
N ILE A 95 8.18 1.81 7.21
CA ILE A 95 9.03 2.23 6.08
C ILE A 95 10.50 1.87 6.29
N ASN A 96 11.00 2.05 7.51
CA ASN A 96 12.39 1.77 7.87
C ASN A 96 12.66 0.30 8.26
N LEU A 97 11.65 -0.56 8.21
CA LEU A 97 11.81 -1.97 8.52
C LEU A 97 12.52 -2.66 7.36
N SER A 98 13.80 -2.98 7.57
CA SER A 98 14.55 -3.87 6.68
C SER A 98 13.79 -5.18 6.49
N LEU A 99 13.59 -5.58 5.24
CA LEU A 99 12.82 -6.77 4.89
C LEU A 99 13.57 -7.68 3.93
N PRO A 100 13.41 -9.00 4.04
CA PRO A 100 13.88 -9.92 3.02
C PRO A 100 12.94 -9.86 1.81
N ASP A 101 13.48 -10.18 0.63
CA ASP A 101 12.78 -10.13 -0.66
C ASP A 101 11.35 -10.72 -0.68
N CYS A 102 11.11 -11.89 -0.10
CA CYS A 102 9.79 -12.52 -0.11
C CYS A 102 8.76 -11.81 0.79
N ALA A 103 9.20 -10.98 1.72
CA ALA A 103 8.34 -10.25 2.65
C ALA A 103 7.84 -8.90 2.07
N ALA A 104 8.29 -8.51 0.87
CA ALA A 104 7.96 -7.22 0.27
C ALA A 104 6.45 -6.99 0.12
N GLN A 105 5.70 -8.04 -0.26
CA GLN A 105 4.26 -7.94 -0.42
C GLN A 105 3.55 -7.77 0.93
N ALA A 106 3.90 -8.58 1.93
CA ALA A 106 3.33 -8.46 3.27
C ALA A 106 3.66 -7.09 3.87
N HIS A 107 4.91 -6.64 3.80
CA HIS A 107 5.30 -5.30 4.24
C HIS A 107 4.46 -4.20 3.59
N ARG A 108 4.21 -4.29 2.29
CA ARG A 108 3.37 -3.31 1.58
C ARG A 108 1.94 -3.29 2.11
N LEU A 109 1.33 -4.45 2.36
CA LEU A 109 -0.02 -4.53 2.92
C LEU A 109 -0.10 -3.87 4.29
N LEU A 110 0.91 -4.08 5.14
CA LEU A 110 0.98 -3.43 6.45
C LEU A 110 1.09 -1.89 6.33
N LEU A 111 1.92 -1.41 5.39
CA LEU A 111 2.08 0.01 5.12
C LEU A 111 0.80 0.64 4.53
N ASP A 112 0.13 -0.07 3.63
CA ASP A 112 -1.13 0.35 3.02
C ASP A 112 -2.24 0.42 4.08
N ALA A 113 -2.27 -0.52 5.04
CA ALA A 113 -3.22 -0.49 6.15
C ALA A 113 -3.04 0.76 7.02
N VAL A 114 -1.81 1.06 7.44
CA VAL A 114 -1.51 2.26 8.26
C VAL A 114 -1.78 3.55 7.48
N SER A 115 -1.44 3.58 6.20
CA SER A 115 -1.68 4.77 5.38
C SER A 115 -3.18 5.03 5.17
N ALA A 116 -3.97 3.97 4.95
CA ALA A 116 -5.42 4.07 4.89
C ALA A 116 -6.03 4.53 6.23
N ALA A 117 -5.51 4.02 7.35
CA ALA A 117 -5.91 4.47 8.68
C ALA A 117 -5.63 5.97 8.85
N LEU A 118 -4.40 6.43 8.58
CA LEU A 118 -4.04 7.85 8.66
C LEU A 118 -4.94 8.74 7.80
N MET A 119 -5.20 8.35 6.55
CA MET A 119 -6.13 9.10 5.68
C MET A 119 -7.54 9.15 6.27
N ALA A 120 -8.04 8.06 6.86
CA ALA A 120 -9.34 8.04 7.52
C ALA A 120 -9.43 8.99 8.72
N LEU A 121 -8.31 9.21 9.40
CA LEU A 121 -8.22 10.09 10.56
C LEU A 121 -8.13 11.57 10.17
N GLU A 122 -7.40 11.85 9.09
CA GLU A 122 -7.21 13.20 8.57
C GLU A 122 -8.45 13.69 7.81
N ASP A 123 -9.10 12.81 7.04
CA ASP A 123 -10.23 13.14 6.17
C ASP A 123 -11.56 12.65 6.77
N LYS A 124 -12.28 13.57 7.41
CA LYS A 124 -13.50 13.27 8.19
C LYS A 124 -14.72 12.73 7.41
N PRO A 125 -14.97 13.04 6.12
CA PRO A 125 -16.20 12.61 5.46
C PRO A 125 -16.17 11.14 4.98
N ASP A 126 -15.00 10.57 4.66
CA ASP A 126 -14.86 9.24 4.04
C ASP A 126 -14.16 8.22 4.97
N SER A 127 -14.09 8.52 6.26
CA SER A 127 -13.35 7.72 7.26
C SER A 127 -13.80 6.26 7.34
N ALA A 128 -15.10 5.97 7.21
CA ALA A 128 -15.61 4.60 7.31
C ALA A 128 -15.10 3.69 6.16
N GLU A 129 -15.04 4.19 4.94
CA GLU A 129 -14.55 3.42 3.79
C GLU A 129 -13.04 3.20 3.90
N LEU A 130 -12.29 4.23 4.30
CA LEU A 130 -10.85 4.16 4.50
C LEU A 130 -10.46 3.23 5.67
N LEU A 131 -11.25 3.20 6.75
CA LEU A 131 -11.08 2.25 7.84
C LEU A 131 -11.36 0.82 7.39
N GLN A 132 -12.43 0.60 6.62
CA GLN A 132 -12.73 -0.70 6.05
C GLN A 132 -11.61 -1.16 5.10
N GLN A 133 -11.05 -0.24 4.32
CA GLN A 133 -9.88 -0.51 3.48
C GLN A 133 -8.67 -0.89 4.33
N ALA A 134 -8.37 -0.14 5.40
CA ALA A 134 -7.27 -0.44 6.32
C ALA A 134 -7.39 -1.85 6.92
N GLN A 135 -8.59 -2.22 7.40
CA GLN A 135 -8.86 -3.56 7.93
C GLN A 135 -8.68 -4.64 6.86
N THR A 136 -9.11 -4.37 5.62
CA THR A 136 -8.95 -5.32 4.50
C THR A 136 -7.47 -5.56 4.18
N GLN A 137 -6.65 -4.52 4.18
CA GLN A 137 -5.20 -4.65 3.99
C GLN A 137 -4.55 -5.41 5.14
N LEU A 138 -4.97 -5.17 6.38
CA LEU A 138 -4.47 -5.89 7.56
C LEU A 138 -4.83 -7.39 7.52
N ALA A 139 -6.05 -7.73 7.10
CA ALA A 139 -6.46 -9.13 6.92
C ALA A 139 -5.67 -9.82 5.77
N ALA A 140 -5.39 -9.10 4.69
CA ALA A 140 -4.53 -9.60 3.62
C ALA A 140 -3.09 -9.82 4.09
N PHE A 141 -2.57 -8.93 4.94
CA PHE A 141 -1.29 -9.11 5.61
C PHE A 141 -1.28 -10.40 6.43
N ASP A 142 -2.32 -10.66 7.23
CA ASP A 142 -2.39 -11.86 8.08
C ASP A 142 -2.29 -13.15 7.27
N MET A 143 -3.00 -13.24 6.15
CA MET A 143 -2.93 -14.40 5.26
C MET A 143 -1.53 -14.61 4.68
N LEU A 144 -0.84 -13.55 4.26
CA LEU A 144 0.54 -13.66 3.77
C LEU A 144 1.53 -13.96 4.89
N TYR A 145 1.32 -13.38 6.07
CA TYR A 145 2.16 -13.61 7.24
C TYR A 145 2.14 -15.08 7.66
N GLU A 146 0.96 -15.71 7.70
CA GLU A 146 0.84 -17.14 7.98
C GLU A 146 1.54 -18.01 6.94
N TYR A 147 1.43 -17.66 5.65
CA TYR A 147 2.16 -18.36 4.58
C TYR A 147 3.69 -18.24 4.77
N LEU A 148 4.17 -17.04 5.13
CA LEU A 148 5.58 -16.79 5.39
C LEU A 148 6.10 -17.56 6.62
N LEU A 149 5.30 -17.67 7.69
CA LEU A 149 5.63 -18.52 8.84
C LEU A 149 5.78 -19.99 8.44
N GLN A 150 4.84 -20.53 7.66
CA GLN A 150 4.91 -21.91 7.17
C GLN A 150 6.16 -22.16 6.32
N GLN A 151 6.59 -21.18 5.52
CA GLN A 151 7.84 -21.27 4.77
C GLN A 151 9.05 -21.40 5.69
N LEU A 152 9.13 -20.59 6.76
CA LEU A 152 10.23 -20.66 7.73
C LEU A 152 10.29 -22.05 8.38
N GLU A 153 9.16 -22.56 8.87
CA GLU A 153 9.08 -23.89 9.49
C GLU A 153 9.49 -25.01 8.52
N SER A 154 9.13 -24.90 7.24
CA SER A 154 9.52 -25.88 6.23
C SER A 154 11.01 -25.84 5.91
N SER A 155 11.65 -24.67 5.99
CA SER A 155 13.07 -24.49 5.76
C SER A 155 13.90 -25.09 6.89
N ASP A 156 13.48 -24.93 8.15
CA ASP A 156 14.18 -25.51 9.30
C ASP A 156 14.18 -27.05 9.26
N ARG A 157 13.06 -27.66 8.89
CA ARG A 157 12.96 -29.13 8.77
C ARG A 157 13.82 -29.74 7.66
N LEU A 158 14.26 -28.95 6.68
CA LEU A 158 15.16 -29.40 5.62
C LEU A 158 16.65 -29.32 6.03
N GLN A 159 16.95 -28.69 7.17
CA GLN A 159 18.30 -28.56 7.71
C GLN A 159 18.62 -29.59 8.82
N GLU A 160 17.64 -30.36 9.28
CA GLU A 160 17.78 -31.52 10.18
C GLU A 160 18.00 -32.84 9.41
#